data_AF-A0A7R9DHP6-F1
#
_entry.id   AF-A0A7R9DHP6-F1
#
_cell.length_a   1.000
_cell.length_b   1.000
_cell.length_c   1.000
_cell.angle_alpha   90.00
_cell.angle_beta   90.00
_cell.angle_gamma   90.00
#
_symmetry.space_group_name_H-M   'P 1'
#
loop_
_entity.id
_entity.type
_entity.pdbx_description
1 polymer ?
#
loop_
_entity_poly.entity_id
_entity_poly.type
_entity_poly.pdbx_seq_one_letter_code
_entity_poly.pdbx_strand_id
1 'polypeptide(L)'
;TPASPWPRLLKCHSQVLCSGLESTVISTKVAPLLLEAQKFAWHLVDAASYNQVVNWCVMSCDPRVILTLDQETGPVDVYTLELLQVVAAYTPTATHFHQSTLHKRQVFVRACVKLILSCASRYKVLLSKKEIAFQAAVRKLLDDVELVVTASVPAQQQVSEAGMLLAEILATVNQPVGSAISVLSVNCFIKWLSARDSTSVVLQGLLRVLGTTVTHSEYLGSILEAALQAFFRQTVSQTAVPQWQHVMAIYQSCIPRQPPVEDTLLSGGHLLSLYAQLMKILPGCRDISEEGSVLITLVKWLNVVKPTETLEGKLPLFWGKILTLSFRQCEYSGDPDLAMRSLQSLMNHLSILAEDKTGGWGILGAIGLRKQSPVSKRCRMLSQALSVYILAQLPEGDDVLIRTTPNALGAVTFENPDNRSNSESNSLLSRPEVHKVLASMETLVNTKQYQEFRNFVELVTRHTLDSNNSLHNAAQVLGVLATELYQQEYLHVLKM
;
A
#
# COMPACT_ATOMS: atom_id res chain seq x y z
N THR A 1 -35.52 26.82 24.54
CA THR A 1 -35.52 26.63 23.07
C THR A 1 -36.70 25.75 22.71
N PRO A 2 -37.57 26.13 21.75
CA PRO A 2 -38.75 25.33 21.45
C PRO A 2 -38.29 23.97 20.92
N ALA A 3 -38.76 22.89 21.55
CA ALA A 3 -38.46 21.53 21.15
C ALA A 3 -38.88 21.35 19.69
N SER A 4 -37.90 21.05 18.84
CA SER A 4 -38.09 20.71 17.42
C SER A 4 -39.25 19.70 17.27
N PRO A 5 -40.29 19.99 16.45
CA PRO A 5 -41.40 19.06 16.24
C PRO A 5 -41.00 17.82 15.40
N TRP A 6 -39.81 17.85 14.81
CA TRP A 6 -39.33 16.86 13.84
C TRP A 6 -39.10 15.44 14.39
N PRO A 7 -38.57 15.21 15.61
CA PRO A 7 -38.45 13.87 16.17
C PRO A 7 -39.81 13.22 16.43
N ARG A 8 -40.83 14.02 16.76
CA ARG A 8 -42.21 13.52 16.94
C ARG A 8 -42.87 13.24 15.58
N LEU A 9 -42.63 14.05 14.56
CA LEU A 9 -43.12 13.81 13.20
C LEU A 9 -42.48 12.57 12.56
N LEU A 10 -41.16 12.40 12.68
CA LEU A 10 -40.47 11.20 12.21
C LEU A 10 -40.88 9.95 12.99
N LYS A 11 -41.08 10.06 14.32
CA LYS A 11 -41.55 8.95 15.16
C LYS A 11 -43.03 8.62 14.92
N CYS A 12 -43.89 9.61 14.67
CA CYS A 12 -45.28 9.40 14.28
C CYS A 12 -45.38 8.82 12.87
N HIS A 13 -44.61 9.31 11.89
CA HIS A 13 -44.56 8.70 10.56
C HIS A 13 -43.98 7.28 10.61
N SER A 14 -42.95 7.01 11.41
CA SER A 14 -42.37 5.67 11.56
C SER A 14 -43.28 4.71 12.32
N GLN A 15 -44.04 5.19 13.32
CA GLN A 15 -45.07 4.40 14.00
C GLN A 15 -46.27 4.11 13.10
N VAL A 16 -46.67 5.04 12.23
CA VAL A 16 -47.72 4.82 11.21
C VAL A 16 -47.25 3.87 10.11
N LEU A 17 -45.95 3.85 9.80
CA LEU A 17 -45.34 2.90 8.86
C LEU A 17 -45.30 1.45 9.37
N CYS A 18 -45.31 1.23 10.70
CA CYS A 18 -45.07 -0.09 11.30
C CYS A 18 -46.14 -0.57 12.31
N SER A 19 -47.29 0.10 12.45
CA SER A 19 -48.47 -0.56 13.01
C SER A 19 -48.94 -1.61 11.99
N GLY A 20 -48.36 -2.81 12.09
CA GLY A 20 -48.52 -3.90 11.14
C GLY A 20 -49.98 -4.16 10.80
N LEU A 21 -50.37 -3.83 9.57
CA LEU A 21 -51.66 -4.17 9.01
C LEU A 21 -51.45 -4.44 7.51
N GLU A 22 -51.86 -5.62 7.10
CA GLU A 22 -51.92 -6.08 5.72
C GLU A 22 -52.54 -5.01 4.81
N SER A 23 -51.82 -4.55 3.80
CA SER A 23 -52.34 -4.28 2.45
C SER A 23 -51.32 -3.53 1.59
N THR A 24 -51.14 -4.01 0.36
CA THR A 24 -50.49 -3.32 -0.77
C THR A 24 -50.97 -1.88 -1.01
N VAL A 25 -52.12 -1.50 -0.43
CA VAL A 25 -52.77 -0.18 -0.54
C VAL A 25 -52.14 0.90 0.35
N ILE A 26 -51.50 0.54 1.47
CA ILE A 26 -50.78 1.53 2.31
C ILE A 26 -49.41 1.85 1.69
N SER A 27 -48.75 0.82 1.13
CA SER A 27 -47.48 0.96 0.41
C SER A 27 -47.54 1.98 -0.74
N THR A 28 -48.65 2.02 -1.49
CA THR A 28 -48.83 2.97 -2.61
C THR A 28 -49.05 4.41 -2.17
N LYS A 29 -49.58 4.67 -0.96
CA LYS A 29 -49.80 6.03 -0.43
C LYS A 29 -48.59 6.60 0.31
N VAL A 30 -47.78 5.72 0.89
CA VAL A 30 -46.61 6.08 1.68
C VAL A 30 -45.43 6.53 0.81
N ALA A 31 -45.18 5.84 -0.31
CA ALA A 31 -44.07 6.14 -1.19
C ALA A 31 -44.06 7.61 -1.70
N PRO A 32 -45.18 8.18 -2.19
CA PRO A 32 -45.24 9.59 -2.56
C PRO A 32 -44.91 10.56 -1.42
N LEU A 33 -45.34 10.25 -0.19
CA LEU A 33 -45.06 11.08 0.98
C LEU A 33 -43.58 11.07 1.34
N LEU A 34 -42.92 9.92 1.23
CA LEU A 34 -41.47 9.81 1.44
C LEU A 34 -40.69 10.63 0.40
N LEU A 35 -41.11 10.58 -0.86
CA LEU A 35 -40.52 11.39 -1.94
C LEU A 35 -40.73 12.90 -1.72
N GLU A 36 -41.93 13.32 -1.29
CA GLU A 36 -42.19 14.72 -0.96
C GLU A 36 -41.35 15.18 0.23
N ALA A 37 -41.21 14.33 1.25
CA ALA A 37 -40.43 14.60 2.45
C ALA A 37 -38.95 14.85 2.14
N GLN A 38 -38.38 14.29 1.07
CA GLN A 38 -36.99 14.58 0.67
C GLN A 38 -36.73 16.08 0.43
N LYS A 39 -37.77 16.87 0.13
CA LYS A 39 -37.67 18.32 -0.12
C LYS A 39 -37.61 19.17 1.16
N PHE A 40 -37.75 18.56 2.33
CA PHE A 40 -37.78 19.29 3.59
C PHE A 40 -36.39 19.79 4.02
N ALA A 41 -36.37 20.75 4.94
CA ALA A 41 -35.16 21.35 5.51
C ALA A 41 -34.45 20.43 6.51
N TRP A 42 -34.01 19.25 6.07
CA TRP A 42 -33.41 18.22 6.93
C TRP A 42 -32.07 18.61 7.57
N HIS A 43 -31.43 19.66 7.09
CA HIS A 43 -30.26 20.25 7.76
C HIS A 43 -30.62 20.79 9.16
N LEU A 44 -31.90 21.05 9.47
CA LEU A 44 -32.35 21.47 10.80
C LEU A 44 -32.50 20.31 11.80
N VAL A 45 -32.39 19.06 11.34
CA VAL A 45 -32.44 17.87 12.21
C VAL A 45 -31.03 17.55 12.70
N ASP A 46 -30.89 17.53 14.02
CA ASP A 46 -29.65 17.18 14.70
C ASP A 46 -29.30 15.69 14.52
N ALA A 47 -28.02 15.36 14.73
CA ALA A 47 -27.56 14.00 14.54
C ALA A 47 -28.07 13.01 15.60
N ALA A 48 -28.41 13.48 16.81
CA ALA A 48 -28.94 12.63 17.87
C ALA A 48 -30.33 12.08 17.51
N SER A 49 -31.23 12.97 17.05
CA SER A 49 -32.57 12.60 16.59
C SER A 49 -32.49 11.73 15.34
N TYR A 50 -31.60 12.07 14.41
CA TYR A 50 -31.36 11.26 13.21
C TYR A 50 -30.92 9.83 13.55
N ASN A 51 -29.96 9.67 14.46
CA ASN A 51 -29.45 8.37 14.87
C ASN A 51 -30.53 7.46 15.48
N GLN A 52 -31.48 8.01 16.23
CA GLN A 52 -32.60 7.22 16.77
C GLN A 52 -33.46 6.63 15.65
N VAL A 53 -33.80 7.44 14.63
CA VAL A 53 -34.61 7.00 13.49
C VAL A 53 -33.87 5.97 12.64
N VAL A 54 -32.58 6.20 12.36
CA VAL A 54 -31.76 5.27 11.58
C VAL A 54 -31.63 3.92 12.26
N ASN A 55 -31.34 3.89 13.57
CA ASN A 55 -31.26 2.62 14.30
C ASN A 55 -32.59 1.86 14.26
N TRP A 56 -33.71 2.58 14.34
CA TRP A 56 -35.03 1.97 14.20
C TRP A 56 -35.26 1.37 12.80
N CYS A 57 -34.91 2.05 11.70
CA CYS A 57 -35.04 1.44 10.37
C CYS A 57 -34.11 0.24 10.22
N VAL A 58 -32.85 0.30 10.67
CA VAL A 58 -31.95 -0.87 10.57
C VAL A 58 -32.52 -2.10 11.29
N MET A 59 -33.29 -1.91 12.36
CA MET A 59 -33.95 -3.02 13.06
C MET A 59 -35.25 -3.51 12.40
N SER A 60 -35.91 -2.67 11.59
CA SER A 60 -37.27 -2.91 11.08
C SER A 60 -37.31 -3.21 9.57
N CYS A 61 -36.37 -2.66 8.81
CA CYS A 61 -36.28 -2.75 7.35
C CYS A 61 -35.73 -4.13 6.93
N ASP A 62 -36.19 -4.69 5.80
CA ASP A 62 -35.60 -5.92 5.24
C ASP A 62 -34.18 -5.62 4.76
N PRO A 63 -33.14 -6.30 5.30
CA PRO A 63 -31.75 -5.96 4.95
C PRO A 63 -31.40 -6.24 3.49
N ARG A 64 -32.22 -6.96 2.73
CA ARG A 64 -32.05 -7.15 1.27
C ARG A 64 -32.21 -5.85 0.48
N VAL A 65 -32.85 -4.81 1.05
CA VAL A 65 -33.01 -3.49 0.42
C VAL A 65 -31.68 -2.90 -0.06
N ILE A 66 -30.58 -3.15 0.66
CA ILE A 66 -29.26 -2.60 0.35
C ILE A 66 -28.62 -3.22 -0.91
N LEU A 67 -29.13 -4.35 -1.37
CA LEU A 67 -28.64 -5.04 -2.57
C LEU A 67 -29.32 -4.55 -3.85
N THR A 68 -30.39 -3.74 -3.74
CA THR A 68 -31.17 -3.19 -4.85
C THR A 68 -31.56 -4.26 -5.87
N LEU A 69 -32.11 -5.38 -5.39
CA LEU A 69 -32.57 -6.47 -6.26
C LEU A 69 -33.97 -6.11 -6.79
N ASP A 70 -34.06 -5.83 -8.09
CA ASP A 70 -35.22 -5.25 -8.81
C ASP A 70 -36.60 -5.90 -8.57
N GLN A 71 -36.68 -7.06 -7.91
CA GLN A 71 -37.92 -7.85 -7.78
C GLN A 71 -38.25 -8.32 -6.35
N GLU A 72 -37.38 -8.09 -5.35
CA GLU A 72 -37.52 -8.73 -4.03
C GLU A 72 -37.75 -7.76 -2.85
N THR A 73 -37.62 -6.45 -3.08
CA THR A 73 -37.67 -5.43 -2.01
C THR A 73 -38.86 -4.50 -2.17
N GLY A 74 -39.58 -4.24 -1.08
CA GLY A 74 -40.74 -3.34 -1.09
C GLY A 74 -40.34 -1.88 -1.37
N PRO A 75 -41.13 -1.11 -2.15
CA PRO A 75 -40.80 0.26 -2.52
C PRO A 75 -40.63 1.19 -1.29
N VAL A 76 -41.35 0.91 -0.21
CA VAL A 76 -41.28 1.71 1.03
C VAL A 76 -39.89 1.66 1.68
N ASP A 77 -39.24 0.50 1.72
CA ASP A 77 -37.90 0.36 2.31
C ASP A 77 -36.86 1.13 1.49
N VAL A 78 -36.98 1.09 0.16
CA VAL A 78 -36.12 1.83 -0.78
C VAL A 78 -36.25 3.33 -0.55
N TYR A 79 -37.47 3.87 -0.62
CA TYR A 79 -37.71 5.30 -0.41
C TYR A 79 -37.37 5.77 1.00
N THR A 80 -37.51 4.89 2.00
CA THR A 80 -37.08 5.19 3.38
C THR A 80 -35.56 5.33 3.43
N LEU A 81 -34.80 4.42 2.83
CA LEU A 81 -33.35 4.49 2.80
C LEU A 81 -32.86 5.74 2.03
N GLU A 82 -33.48 6.07 0.89
CA GLU A 82 -33.20 7.30 0.14
C GLU A 82 -33.49 8.56 0.95
N LEU A 83 -34.62 8.59 1.67
CA LEU A 83 -34.93 9.72 2.57
C LEU A 83 -33.87 9.85 3.68
N LEU A 84 -33.46 8.73 4.29
CA LEU A 84 -32.39 8.75 5.31
C LEU A 84 -31.06 9.25 4.73
N GLN A 85 -30.76 8.93 3.47
CA GLN A 85 -29.58 9.43 2.75
C GLN A 85 -29.63 10.95 2.59
N VAL A 86 -30.79 11.49 2.17
CA VAL A 86 -31.02 12.93 2.02
C VAL A 86 -30.92 13.65 3.37
N VAL A 87 -31.50 13.08 4.43
CA VAL A 87 -31.47 13.68 5.79
C VAL A 87 -30.05 13.79 6.33
N ALA A 88 -29.19 12.82 5.99
CA ALA A 88 -27.77 12.85 6.31
C ALA A 88 -26.95 13.82 5.46
N ALA A 89 -27.56 14.46 4.45
CA ALA A 89 -26.85 15.19 3.41
C ALA A 89 -25.75 14.33 2.77
N TYR A 90 -26.01 13.02 2.60
CA TYR A 90 -25.10 12.07 1.96
C TYR A 90 -25.42 11.96 0.46
N THR A 91 -25.52 13.11 -0.19
CA THR A 91 -25.76 13.26 -1.62
C THR A 91 -24.82 14.35 -2.17
N PRO A 92 -24.35 14.25 -3.43
CA PRO A 92 -23.47 15.27 -4.01
C PRO A 92 -24.19 16.61 -4.26
N THR A 93 -25.52 16.60 -4.28
CA THR A 93 -26.37 17.77 -4.55
C THR A 93 -26.78 18.52 -3.29
N ALA A 94 -26.34 18.08 -2.11
CA ALA A 94 -26.66 18.76 -0.86
C ALA A 94 -26.07 20.18 -0.83
N THR A 95 -26.91 21.18 -0.59
CA THR A 95 -26.51 22.61 -0.56
C THR A 95 -26.53 23.21 0.85
N HIS A 96 -27.19 22.54 1.80
CA HIS A 96 -27.35 23.02 3.17
C HIS A 96 -26.78 22.00 4.16
N PHE A 97 -25.95 22.48 5.09
CA PHE A 97 -25.25 21.63 6.04
C PHE A 97 -25.46 22.11 7.48
N HIS A 98 -25.51 21.16 8.40
CA HIS A 98 -25.47 21.40 9.84
C HIS A 98 -24.07 21.12 10.38
N GLN A 99 -23.71 21.69 11.53
CA GLN A 99 -22.46 21.36 12.22
C GLN A 99 -22.29 19.86 12.52
N SER A 100 -23.41 19.13 12.65
CA SER A 100 -23.41 17.68 12.89
C SER A 100 -23.58 16.85 11.60
N THR A 101 -23.47 17.43 10.41
CA THR A 101 -23.66 16.71 9.13
C THR A 101 -22.73 15.51 9.03
N LEU A 102 -21.43 15.68 9.33
CA LEU A 102 -20.47 14.59 9.34
C LEU A 102 -20.96 13.41 10.19
N HIS A 103 -21.46 13.68 11.40
CA HIS A 103 -21.97 12.62 12.27
C HIS A 103 -23.21 11.93 11.67
N LYS A 104 -24.11 12.68 11.02
CA LYS A 104 -25.24 12.07 10.29
C LYS A 104 -24.76 11.18 9.14
N ARG A 105 -23.76 11.61 8.37
CA ARG A 105 -23.16 10.80 7.29
C ARG A 105 -22.56 9.51 7.83
N GLN A 106 -21.80 9.56 8.92
CA GLN A 106 -21.26 8.37 9.58
C GLN A 106 -22.37 7.41 10.03
N VAL A 107 -23.44 7.94 10.65
CA VAL A 107 -24.59 7.13 11.08
C VAL A 107 -25.27 6.46 9.88
N PHE A 108 -25.43 7.17 8.77
CA PHE A 108 -26.01 6.61 7.55
C PHE A 108 -25.12 5.51 6.94
N VAL A 109 -23.83 5.76 6.74
CA VAL A 109 -22.89 4.78 6.19
C VAL A 109 -22.84 3.53 7.08
N ARG A 110 -22.77 3.71 8.40
CA ARG A 110 -22.84 2.61 9.38
C ARG A 110 -24.14 1.81 9.24
N ALA A 111 -25.27 2.46 8.99
CA ALA A 111 -26.54 1.79 8.77
C ALA A 111 -26.53 0.92 7.51
N CYS A 112 -26.02 1.44 6.38
CA CYS A 112 -25.85 0.65 5.17
C CYS A 112 -24.96 -0.57 5.40
N VAL A 113 -23.85 -0.40 6.10
CA VAL A 113 -22.94 -1.51 6.47
C VAL A 113 -23.65 -2.54 7.34
N LYS A 114 -24.42 -2.11 8.35
CA LYS A 114 -25.24 -3.02 9.18
C LYS A 114 -26.26 -3.79 8.36
N LEU A 115 -26.91 -3.17 7.38
CA LEU A 115 -27.85 -3.85 6.47
C LEU A 115 -27.11 -4.90 5.61
N ILE A 116 -25.95 -4.57 5.04
CA ILE A 116 -25.12 -5.53 4.27
C ILE A 116 -24.75 -6.74 5.13
N LEU A 117 -24.23 -6.50 6.34
CA LEU A 117 -23.81 -7.55 7.27
C LEU A 117 -25.00 -8.39 7.76
N SER A 118 -26.12 -7.75 8.09
CA SER A 118 -27.37 -8.43 8.45
C SER A 118 -27.85 -9.32 7.30
N CYS A 119 -27.87 -8.80 6.07
CA CYS A 119 -28.25 -9.56 4.88
C CYS A 119 -27.34 -10.77 4.65
N ALA A 120 -26.02 -10.58 4.75
CA ALA A 120 -25.02 -11.64 4.59
C ALA A 120 -25.18 -12.74 5.66
N SER A 121 -25.44 -12.35 6.92
CA SER A 121 -25.60 -13.29 8.04
C SER A 121 -26.91 -14.08 8.00
N ARG A 122 -28.02 -13.43 7.64
CA ARG A 122 -29.38 -14.01 7.62
C ARG A 122 -29.63 -14.82 6.36
N TYR A 123 -29.11 -14.38 5.22
CA TYR A 123 -29.34 -14.99 3.91
C TYR A 123 -28.04 -15.51 3.30
N LYS A 124 -27.38 -16.46 3.99
CA LYS A 124 -26.10 -17.05 3.53
C LYS A 124 -26.15 -17.60 2.10
N VAL A 125 -27.26 -18.24 1.73
CA VAL A 125 -27.47 -18.77 0.36
C VAL A 125 -27.51 -17.64 -0.67
N LEU A 126 -28.09 -16.49 -0.31
CA LEU A 126 -28.13 -15.32 -1.18
C LEU A 126 -26.72 -14.76 -1.39
N LEU A 127 -25.90 -14.67 -0.33
CA LEU A 127 -24.50 -14.25 -0.44
C LEU A 127 -23.73 -15.13 -1.43
N SER A 128 -23.89 -16.46 -1.34
CA SER A 128 -23.20 -17.38 -2.26
C SER A 128 -23.72 -17.30 -3.70
N LYS A 129 -25.02 -17.08 -3.92
CA LYS A 129 -25.62 -17.06 -5.26
C LYS A 129 -25.56 -15.69 -5.95
N LYS A 130 -25.51 -14.61 -5.18
CA LYS A 130 -25.58 -13.22 -5.65
C LYS A 130 -24.40 -12.41 -5.13
N GLU A 131 -23.21 -13.01 -5.12
CA GLU A 131 -21.97 -12.37 -4.65
C GLU A 131 -21.74 -11.00 -5.31
N ILE A 132 -22.02 -10.90 -6.61
CA ILE A 132 -21.91 -9.66 -7.40
C ILE A 132 -22.77 -8.53 -6.81
N ALA A 133 -23.96 -8.82 -6.30
CA ALA A 133 -24.83 -7.80 -5.70
C ALA A 133 -24.25 -7.28 -4.37
N PHE A 134 -23.67 -8.16 -3.55
CA PHE A 134 -22.95 -7.76 -2.33
C PHE A 134 -21.69 -6.94 -2.68
N GLN A 135 -20.93 -7.37 -3.68
CA GLN A 135 -19.78 -6.60 -4.18
C GLN A 135 -20.21 -5.23 -4.68
N ALA A 136 -21.32 -5.14 -5.41
CA ALA A 136 -21.87 -3.88 -5.90
C ALA A 136 -22.31 -2.95 -4.75
N ALA A 137 -22.94 -3.49 -3.70
CA ALA A 137 -23.34 -2.72 -2.52
C ALA A 137 -22.12 -2.13 -1.78
N VAL A 138 -21.07 -2.92 -1.54
CA VAL A 138 -19.83 -2.43 -0.90
C VAL A 138 -19.13 -1.41 -1.81
N ARG A 139 -19.04 -1.69 -3.11
CA ARG A 139 -18.45 -0.78 -4.10
C ARG A 139 -19.18 0.56 -4.14
N LYS A 140 -20.51 0.53 -4.14
CA LYS A 140 -21.36 1.73 -4.13
C LYS A 140 -21.06 2.61 -2.92
N LEU A 141 -20.82 2.03 -1.74
CA LEU A 141 -20.43 2.82 -0.57
C LEU A 141 -19.10 3.57 -0.79
N LEU A 142 -18.11 2.93 -1.42
CA LEU A 142 -16.83 3.59 -1.74
C LEU A 142 -17.01 4.70 -2.79
N ASP A 143 -17.78 4.43 -3.85
CA ASP A 143 -18.06 5.41 -4.90
C ASP A 143 -18.88 6.60 -4.35
N ASP A 144 -19.85 6.35 -3.47
CA ASP A 144 -20.64 7.38 -2.82
C ASP A 144 -19.78 8.25 -1.89
N VAL A 145 -18.82 7.67 -1.13
CA VAL A 145 -17.89 8.47 -0.30
C VAL A 145 -17.07 9.40 -1.19
N GLU A 146 -16.46 8.87 -2.25
CA GLU A 146 -15.65 9.66 -3.18
C GLU A 146 -16.46 10.82 -3.76
N LEU A 147 -17.65 10.54 -4.25
CA LEU A 147 -18.52 11.50 -4.90
C LEU A 147 -19.03 12.57 -3.93
N VAL A 148 -19.55 12.17 -2.76
CA VAL A 148 -20.14 13.09 -1.78
C VAL A 148 -19.06 13.97 -1.16
N VAL A 149 -17.92 13.40 -0.75
CA VAL A 149 -16.84 14.15 -0.11
C VAL A 149 -16.23 15.16 -1.08
N THR A 150 -15.95 14.74 -2.32
CA THR A 150 -15.39 15.65 -3.34
C THR A 150 -16.34 16.81 -3.67
N ALA A 151 -17.64 16.54 -3.75
CA ALA A 151 -18.64 17.55 -4.13
C ALA A 151 -18.99 18.52 -3.01
N SER A 152 -18.88 18.13 -1.73
CA SER A 152 -19.51 18.86 -0.62
C SER A 152 -18.60 19.24 0.54
N VAL A 153 -17.37 18.74 0.59
CA VAL A 153 -16.43 18.97 1.70
C VAL A 153 -15.27 19.86 1.22
N PRO A 154 -14.87 20.90 1.98
CA PRO A 154 -13.70 21.71 1.66
C PRO A 154 -12.44 20.86 1.47
N ALA A 155 -11.62 21.18 0.46
CA ALA A 155 -10.46 20.38 0.05
C ALA A 155 -9.54 19.98 1.22
N GLN A 156 -9.29 20.87 2.18
CA GLN A 156 -8.42 20.59 3.33
C GLN A 156 -8.97 19.54 4.29
N GLN A 157 -10.29 19.28 4.27
CA GLN A 157 -10.99 18.37 5.18
C GLN A 157 -11.39 17.05 4.50
N GLN A 158 -11.34 16.97 3.17
CA GLN A 158 -11.81 15.83 2.38
C GLN A 158 -11.20 14.50 2.84
N VAL A 159 -9.87 14.43 2.98
CA VAL A 159 -9.17 13.20 3.39
C VAL A 159 -9.59 12.76 4.80
N SER A 160 -9.77 13.71 5.72
CA SER A 160 -10.19 13.41 7.10
C SER A 160 -11.62 12.91 7.14
N GLU A 161 -12.54 13.56 6.42
CA GLU A 161 -13.94 13.15 6.35
C GLU A 161 -14.12 11.81 5.63
N ALA A 162 -13.45 11.60 4.50
CA ALA A 162 -13.42 10.31 3.81
C ALA A 162 -12.94 9.20 4.74
N GLY A 163 -11.83 9.42 5.47
CA GLY A 163 -11.31 8.46 6.43
C GLY A 163 -12.34 8.07 7.51
N MET A 164 -13.07 9.05 8.06
CA MET A 164 -14.10 8.80 9.07
C MET A 164 -15.29 7.98 8.56
N LEU A 165 -15.67 8.14 7.28
CA LEU A 165 -16.72 7.34 6.65
C LEU A 165 -16.22 5.95 6.29
N LEU A 166 -14.99 5.85 5.78
CA LEU A 166 -14.33 4.58 5.45
C LEU A 166 -14.14 3.70 6.67
N ALA A 167 -13.89 4.28 7.85
CA ALA A 167 -13.81 3.53 9.09
C ALA A 167 -15.09 2.73 9.38
N GLU A 168 -16.26 3.25 9.00
CA GLU A 168 -17.53 2.52 9.10
C GLU A 168 -17.64 1.42 8.05
N ILE A 169 -17.23 1.69 6.80
CA ILE A 169 -17.25 0.72 5.70
C ILE A 169 -16.33 -0.47 6.00
N LEU A 170 -15.15 -0.23 6.60
CA LEU A 170 -14.20 -1.27 6.97
C LEU A 170 -14.75 -2.28 8.00
N ALA A 171 -15.90 -2.02 8.62
CA ALA A 171 -16.59 -3.06 9.40
C ALA A 171 -17.02 -4.26 8.53
N THR A 172 -17.17 -4.12 7.21
CA THR A 172 -17.38 -5.27 6.29
C THR A 172 -16.14 -6.16 6.16
N VAL A 173 -14.95 -5.58 6.34
CA VAL A 173 -13.66 -6.29 6.35
C VAL A 173 -13.40 -6.93 7.72
N ASN A 174 -13.78 -6.24 8.81
CA ASN A 174 -13.57 -6.69 10.19
C ASN A 174 -14.53 -7.81 10.65
N GLN A 175 -15.05 -8.59 9.72
CA GLN A 175 -15.77 -9.84 10.02
C GLN A 175 -14.75 -10.98 10.24
N PRO A 176 -15.15 -12.11 10.85
CA PRO A 176 -14.23 -13.21 11.13
C PRO A 176 -13.40 -13.60 9.91
N VAL A 177 -12.10 -13.80 10.09
CA VAL A 177 -11.17 -14.15 9.01
C VAL A 177 -11.67 -15.38 8.27
N GLY A 178 -11.65 -15.30 6.93
CA GLY A 178 -12.12 -16.36 6.04
C GLY A 178 -13.64 -16.39 5.84
N SER A 179 -14.43 -15.52 6.51
CA SER A 179 -15.86 -15.42 6.23
C SER A 179 -16.10 -14.96 4.79
N ALA A 180 -17.17 -15.46 4.16
CA ALA A 180 -17.49 -15.12 2.77
C ALA A 180 -17.63 -13.60 2.56
N ILE A 181 -18.20 -12.88 3.53
CA ILE A 181 -18.37 -11.42 3.44
C ILE A 181 -17.06 -10.64 3.65
N SER A 182 -16.15 -11.08 4.55
CA SER A 182 -14.86 -10.40 4.72
C SER A 182 -13.98 -10.58 3.49
N VAL A 183 -13.87 -11.80 2.96
CA VAL A 183 -13.09 -12.11 1.76
C VAL A 183 -13.61 -11.33 0.55
N LEU A 184 -14.93 -11.33 0.35
CA LEU A 184 -15.59 -10.53 -0.68
C LEU A 184 -15.27 -9.03 -0.53
N SER A 185 -15.37 -8.51 0.69
CA SER A 185 -15.12 -7.09 0.97
C SER A 185 -13.67 -6.72 0.67
N VAL A 186 -12.69 -7.49 1.16
CA VAL A 186 -11.25 -7.27 0.87
C VAL A 186 -11.01 -7.24 -0.64
N ASN A 187 -11.54 -8.22 -1.38
CA ASN A 187 -11.42 -8.27 -2.83
C ASN A 187 -12.08 -7.06 -3.52
N CYS A 188 -13.21 -6.59 -2.99
CA CYS A 188 -13.90 -5.39 -3.47
C CYS A 188 -13.02 -4.14 -3.29
N PHE A 189 -12.42 -3.94 -2.11
CA PHE A 189 -11.50 -2.83 -1.85
C PHE A 189 -10.29 -2.85 -2.79
N ILE A 190 -9.62 -4.01 -2.93
CA ILE A 190 -8.44 -4.16 -3.80
C ILE A 190 -8.81 -3.88 -5.26
N LYS A 191 -9.94 -4.42 -5.74
CA LYS A 191 -10.43 -4.18 -7.11
C LYS A 191 -10.87 -2.74 -7.34
N TRP A 192 -11.42 -2.07 -6.33
CA TRP A 192 -11.77 -0.65 -6.42
C TRP A 192 -10.52 0.23 -6.52
N LEU A 193 -9.52 -0.04 -5.67
CA LEU A 193 -8.22 0.65 -5.67
C LEU A 193 -7.45 0.47 -6.98
N SER A 194 -7.63 -0.67 -7.66
CA SER A 194 -6.98 -0.90 -8.95
C SER A 194 -7.51 -0.01 -10.10
N ALA A 195 -8.50 0.83 -9.87
CA ALA A 195 -8.98 1.84 -10.83
C ALA A 195 -8.79 3.27 -10.32
N ARG A 196 -7.85 3.50 -9.39
CA ARG A 196 -7.59 4.79 -8.74
C ARG A 196 -6.11 5.14 -8.73
N ASP A 197 -5.83 6.41 -8.48
CA ASP A 197 -4.49 6.94 -8.25
C ASP A 197 -4.45 7.91 -7.06
N SER A 198 -3.30 8.57 -6.89
CA SER A 198 -3.04 9.53 -5.80
C SER A 198 -4.06 10.67 -5.70
N THR A 199 -4.86 10.96 -6.73
CA THR A 199 -5.88 12.02 -6.69
C THR A 199 -7.13 11.63 -5.91
N SER A 200 -7.34 10.34 -5.65
CA SER A 200 -8.55 9.84 -5.01
C SER A 200 -8.58 10.13 -3.50
N VAL A 201 -9.64 10.82 -3.04
CA VAL A 201 -9.82 11.16 -1.62
C VAL A 201 -10.11 9.94 -0.76
N VAL A 202 -10.80 8.93 -1.29
CA VAL A 202 -11.03 7.64 -0.61
C VAL A 202 -9.73 6.86 -0.47
N LEU A 203 -8.87 6.82 -1.50
CA LEU A 203 -7.57 6.17 -1.39
C LEU A 203 -6.74 6.82 -0.28
N GLN A 204 -6.62 8.16 -0.29
CA GLN A 204 -5.90 8.90 0.74
C GLN A 204 -6.55 8.69 2.13
N GLY A 205 -7.87 8.68 2.21
CA GLY A 205 -8.63 8.38 3.43
C GLY A 205 -8.33 6.99 3.98
N LEU A 206 -8.19 5.98 3.12
CA LEU A 206 -7.81 4.62 3.52
C LEU A 206 -6.41 4.59 4.14
N LEU A 207 -5.41 5.25 3.55
CA LEU A 207 -4.06 5.35 4.13
C LEU A 207 -4.07 5.95 5.55
N ARG A 208 -5.05 6.81 5.85
CA ARG A 208 -5.21 7.45 7.17
C ARG A 208 -5.83 6.53 8.23
N VAL A 209 -6.67 5.58 7.86
CA VAL A 209 -7.49 4.82 8.83
C VAL A 209 -7.21 3.32 8.88
N LEU A 210 -6.64 2.74 7.83
CA LEU A 210 -6.41 1.28 7.75
C LEU A 210 -5.65 0.73 8.96
N GLY A 211 -4.53 1.37 9.33
CA GLY A 211 -3.66 0.91 10.42
C GLY A 211 -4.31 0.89 11.81
N THR A 212 -5.33 1.71 12.02
CA THR A 212 -6.07 1.83 13.28
C THR A 212 -7.41 1.11 13.28
N THR A 213 -7.99 0.87 12.10
CA THR A 213 -9.36 0.34 11.99
C THR A 213 -9.41 -1.14 11.61
N VAL A 214 -8.52 -1.63 10.73
CA VAL A 214 -8.61 -3.03 10.27
C VAL A 214 -8.07 -3.98 11.34
N THR A 215 -8.89 -4.88 11.86
CA THR A 215 -8.53 -5.72 13.02
C THR A 215 -7.60 -6.88 12.67
N HIS A 216 -7.63 -7.37 11.44
CA HIS A 216 -6.83 -8.52 10.99
C HIS A 216 -5.64 -8.09 10.14
N SER A 217 -4.43 -8.49 10.55
CA SER A 217 -3.18 -8.06 9.88
C SER A 217 -3.07 -8.52 8.42
N GLU A 218 -3.65 -9.67 8.07
CA GLU A 218 -3.66 -10.20 6.69
C GLU A 218 -4.45 -9.30 5.73
N TYR A 219 -5.67 -8.92 6.15
CA TYR A 219 -6.53 -8.03 5.37
C TYR A 219 -5.99 -6.60 5.36
N LEU A 220 -5.43 -6.14 6.48
CA LEU A 220 -4.72 -4.86 6.55
C LEU A 220 -3.59 -4.81 5.52
N GLY A 221 -2.71 -5.81 5.50
CA GLY A 221 -1.61 -5.89 4.57
C GLY A 221 -2.07 -5.88 3.11
N SER A 222 -3.08 -6.67 2.80
CA SER A 222 -3.62 -6.77 1.43
C SER A 222 -4.20 -5.44 0.92
N ILE A 223 -5.00 -4.75 1.74
CA ILE A 223 -5.63 -3.48 1.34
C ILE A 223 -4.61 -2.34 1.35
N LEU A 224 -3.71 -2.28 2.35
CA LEU A 224 -2.66 -1.26 2.42
C LEU A 224 -1.69 -1.36 1.25
N GLU A 225 -1.31 -2.58 0.86
CA GLU A 225 -0.45 -2.81 -0.30
C GLU A 225 -1.13 -2.34 -1.59
N ALA A 226 -2.41 -2.67 -1.77
CA ALA A 226 -3.19 -2.22 -2.92
C ALA A 226 -3.33 -0.69 -2.94
N ALA A 227 -3.52 -0.05 -1.78
CA ALA A 227 -3.65 1.40 -1.67
C ALA A 227 -2.35 2.12 -2.02
N LEU A 228 -1.20 1.64 -1.54
CA LEU A 228 0.11 2.18 -1.88
C LEU A 228 0.46 1.93 -3.36
N GLN A 229 0.16 0.74 -3.87
CA GLN A 229 0.35 0.42 -5.29
C GLN A 229 -0.50 1.31 -6.21
N ALA A 230 -1.72 1.64 -5.79
CA ALA A 230 -2.59 2.58 -6.50
C ALA A 230 -2.10 4.03 -6.36
N PHE A 231 -1.63 4.45 -5.18
CA PHE A 231 -1.11 5.80 -4.95
C PHE A 231 0.02 6.15 -5.92
N PHE A 232 0.98 5.22 -6.09
CA PHE A 232 2.12 5.39 -6.99
C PHE A 232 1.82 5.06 -8.46
N ARG A 233 0.56 4.84 -8.82
CA ARG A 233 0.16 4.60 -10.19
C ARG A 233 -0.14 5.91 -10.90
N GLN A 234 0.40 6.09 -12.10
CA GLN A 234 0.03 7.20 -12.98
C GLN A 234 -1.05 6.75 -13.97
N THR A 235 -2.31 6.65 -13.51
CA THR A 235 -3.43 6.23 -14.38
C THR A 235 -4.27 7.38 -14.92
N VAL A 236 -4.42 8.50 -14.20
CA VAL A 236 -5.42 9.53 -14.55
C VAL A 236 -4.85 10.93 -14.70
N SER A 237 -3.87 11.35 -13.88
CA SER A 237 -3.33 12.72 -13.90
C SER A 237 -1.81 12.77 -14.10
N GLN A 238 -1.34 13.55 -15.07
CA GLN A 238 0.09 13.80 -15.34
C GLN A 238 0.64 15.02 -14.55
N THR A 239 -0.18 15.68 -13.73
CA THR A 239 0.16 17.01 -13.20
C THR A 239 0.99 16.98 -11.91
N ALA A 240 0.95 15.90 -11.13
CA ALA A 240 1.74 15.76 -9.91
C ALA A 240 2.30 14.33 -9.79
N VAL A 241 3.63 14.22 -9.73
CA VAL A 241 4.32 12.94 -9.54
C VAL A 241 4.10 12.47 -8.09
N PRO A 242 3.55 11.27 -7.86
CA PRO A 242 3.33 10.76 -6.50
C PRO A 242 4.67 10.55 -5.79
N GLN A 243 4.77 11.05 -4.55
CA GLN A 243 6.00 10.99 -3.75
C GLN A 243 5.74 10.37 -2.38
N TRP A 244 6.75 9.70 -1.82
CA TRP A 244 6.69 9.12 -0.47
C TRP A 244 6.43 10.16 0.61
N GLN A 245 6.86 11.42 0.45
CA GLN A 245 6.58 12.49 1.40
C GLN A 245 5.07 12.72 1.56
N HIS A 246 4.33 12.72 0.45
CA HIS A 246 2.86 12.82 0.47
C HIS A 246 2.21 11.63 1.16
N VAL A 247 2.70 10.41 0.88
CA VAL A 247 2.24 9.21 1.58
C VAL A 247 2.48 9.35 3.08
N MET A 248 3.68 9.76 3.50
CA MET A 248 4.04 9.87 4.92
C MET A 248 3.28 10.98 5.66
N ALA A 249 2.83 12.02 4.97
CA ALA A 249 1.98 13.05 5.54
C ALA A 249 0.55 12.57 5.84
N ILE A 250 0.05 11.60 5.06
CA ILE A 250 -1.34 11.10 5.16
C ILE A 250 -1.40 9.80 5.97
N TYR A 251 -0.41 8.93 5.77
CA TYR A 251 -0.36 7.58 6.30
C TYR A 251 -0.31 7.60 7.83
N GLN A 252 -1.23 6.87 8.47
CA GLN A 252 -1.25 6.67 9.92
C GLN A 252 -0.61 5.33 10.26
N SER A 253 0.38 5.34 11.16
CA SER A 253 1.08 4.13 11.60
C SER A 253 0.11 3.10 12.19
N CYS A 254 0.41 1.83 11.95
CA CYS A 254 -0.39 0.73 12.49
C CYS A 254 -0.32 0.68 14.02
N ILE A 255 -1.43 0.33 14.65
CA ILE A 255 -1.45 0.04 16.09
C ILE A 255 -0.57 -1.21 16.33
N PRO A 256 0.33 -1.22 17.34
CA PRO A 256 1.14 -2.38 17.68
C PRO A 256 0.31 -3.65 17.93
N ARG A 257 0.78 -4.82 17.46
CA ARG A 257 0.06 -6.10 17.54
C ARG A 257 0.98 -7.25 17.97
N GLN A 258 0.36 -8.35 18.37
CA GLN A 258 1.01 -9.63 18.66
C GLN A 258 0.30 -10.74 17.85
N PRO A 259 0.96 -11.38 16.87
CA PRO A 259 2.32 -11.10 16.38
C PRO A 259 2.45 -9.70 15.73
N PRO A 260 3.68 -9.17 15.59
CA PRO A 260 3.93 -7.92 14.88
C PRO A 260 3.31 -7.87 13.48
N VAL A 261 2.87 -6.68 13.06
CA VAL A 261 2.22 -6.51 11.74
C VAL A 261 3.21 -6.85 10.62
N GLU A 262 4.47 -6.49 10.80
CA GLU A 262 5.59 -6.70 9.89
C GLU A 262 5.76 -8.17 9.50
N ASP A 263 5.59 -9.09 10.44
CA ASP A 263 5.67 -10.54 10.16
C ASP A 263 4.57 -11.00 9.19
N THR A 264 3.37 -10.41 9.33
CA THR A 264 2.25 -10.69 8.41
C THR A 264 2.50 -10.04 7.04
N LEU A 265 3.02 -8.80 7.02
CA LEU A 265 3.35 -8.10 5.77
C LEU A 265 4.42 -8.85 4.97
N LEU A 266 5.45 -9.37 5.65
CA LEU A 266 6.50 -10.17 5.04
C LEU A 266 5.97 -11.47 4.46
N SER A 267 5.18 -12.21 5.25
CA SER A 267 4.62 -13.49 4.83
C SER A 267 3.66 -13.34 3.65
N GLY A 268 2.93 -12.22 3.58
CA GLY A 268 2.03 -11.87 2.46
C GLY A 268 2.71 -11.20 1.26
N GLY A 269 4.01 -10.90 1.32
CA GLY A 269 4.72 -10.18 0.24
C GLY A 269 4.29 -8.72 0.08
N HIS A 270 3.78 -8.08 1.13
CA HIS A 270 3.29 -6.70 1.12
C HIS A 270 4.44 -5.70 1.33
N LEU A 271 5.36 -5.65 0.35
CA LEU A 271 6.62 -4.93 0.46
C LEU A 271 6.48 -3.40 0.49
N LEU A 272 5.48 -2.81 -0.21
CA LEU A 272 5.26 -1.36 -0.11
C LEU A 272 4.72 -0.99 1.27
N SER A 273 3.83 -1.83 1.81
CA SER A 273 3.26 -1.65 3.15
C SER A 273 4.35 -1.74 4.21
N LEU A 274 5.25 -2.72 4.09
CA LEU A 274 6.38 -2.88 4.99
C LEU A 274 7.36 -1.69 4.90
N TYR A 275 7.62 -1.20 3.68
CA TYR A 275 8.45 0.00 3.49
C TYR A 275 7.80 1.26 4.10
N ALA A 276 6.48 1.41 3.99
CA ALA A 276 5.76 2.52 4.63
C ALA A 276 5.89 2.50 6.17
N GLN A 277 5.88 1.31 6.80
CA GLN A 277 6.16 1.19 8.25
C GLN A 277 7.58 1.63 8.58
N LEU A 278 8.57 1.13 7.82
CA LEU A 278 9.96 1.49 8.01
C LEU A 278 10.15 3.01 7.98
N MET A 279 9.54 3.67 7.00
CA MET A 279 9.61 5.13 6.85
C MET A 279 8.92 5.90 7.99
N LYS A 280 8.01 5.28 8.74
CA LYS A 280 7.44 5.84 9.98
C LYS A 280 8.30 5.58 11.22
N ILE A 281 9.04 4.48 11.25
CA ILE A 281 9.91 4.12 12.37
C ILE A 281 11.17 4.98 12.38
N LEU A 282 11.82 5.16 11.24
CA LEU A 282 13.13 5.80 11.13
C LEU A 282 13.20 7.22 11.75
N PRO A 283 12.25 8.14 11.51
CA PRO A 283 12.29 9.48 12.13
C PRO A 283 12.17 9.48 13.66
N GLY A 284 11.73 8.36 14.25
CA GLY A 284 11.62 8.21 15.70
C GLY A 284 12.90 7.72 16.38
N CYS A 285 13.93 7.32 15.61
CA CYS A 285 15.21 6.89 16.15
C CYS A 285 15.94 8.09 16.79
N ARG A 286 16.40 7.91 18.02
CA ARG A 286 17.04 8.96 18.85
C ARG A 286 18.54 9.03 18.68
N ASP A 287 19.16 7.91 18.31
CA ASP A 287 20.59 7.78 18.13
C ASP A 287 20.94 6.75 17.06
N ILE A 288 22.24 6.63 16.79
CA ILE A 288 22.78 5.72 15.78
C ILE A 288 22.59 4.23 16.15
N SER A 289 22.44 3.90 17.43
CA SER A 289 22.23 2.53 17.89
C SER A 289 20.81 2.05 17.58
N GLU A 290 19.81 2.91 17.78
CA GLU A 290 18.43 2.64 17.38
C GLU A 290 18.31 2.46 15.85
N GLU A 291 18.98 3.31 15.07
CA GLU A 291 19.08 3.11 13.61
C GLU A 291 19.78 1.79 13.24
N GLY A 292 20.82 1.40 13.99
CA GLY A 292 21.52 0.13 13.82
C GLY A 292 20.59 -1.07 14.07
N SER A 293 19.69 -0.97 15.04
CA SER A 293 18.67 -1.99 15.31
C SER A 293 17.66 -2.12 14.17
N VAL A 294 17.30 -0.99 13.53
CA VAL A 294 16.47 -0.99 12.32
C VAL A 294 17.21 -1.63 11.14
N LEU A 295 18.51 -1.35 10.97
CA LEU A 295 19.35 -1.98 9.94
C LEU A 295 19.40 -3.52 10.10
N ILE A 296 19.61 -4.02 11.32
CA ILE A 296 19.59 -5.47 11.62
C ILE A 296 18.23 -6.07 11.23
N THR A 297 17.14 -5.37 11.55
CA THR A 297 15.77 -5.79 11.23
C THR A 297 15.55 -5.86 9.72
N LEU A 298 16.03 -4.87 8.95
CA LEU A 298 15.95 -4.85 7.49
C LEU A 298 16.71 -6.01 6.85
N VAL A 299 17.91 -6.32 7.32
CA VAL A 299 18.69 -7.45 6.85
C VAL A 299 17.97 -8.77 7.14
N LYS A 300 17.35 -8.90 8.32
CA LYS A 300 16.52 -10.07 8.66
C LYS A 300 15.34 -10.22 7.70
N TRP A 301 14.61 -9.13 7.43
CA TRP A 301 13.49 -9.13 6.49
C TRP A 301 13.92 -9.58 5.10
N LEU A 302 15.03 -9.04 4.59
CA LEU A 302 15.58 -9.38 3.29
C LEU A 302 15.85 -10.89 3.13
N ASN A 303 16.37 -11.52 4.19
CA ASN A 303 16.70 -12.95 4.19
C ASN A 303 15.45 -13.86 4.28
N VAL A 304 14.29 -13.31 4.66
CA VAL A 304 13.02 -14.05 4.76
C VAL A 304 12.16 -13.88 3.51
N VAL A 305 12.25 -12.73 2.84
CA VAL A 305 11.50 -12.45 1.62
C VAL A 305 11.85 -13.49 0.56
N LYS A 306 10.83 -13.98 -0.14
CA LYS A 306 10.95 -14.86 -1.32
C LYS A 306 10.64 -14.05 -2.57
N PRO A 307 11.65 -13.52 -3.28
CA PRO A 307 11.41 -12.70 -4.45
C PRO A 307 10.68 -13.45 -5.56
N THR A 308 9.73 -12.76 -6.17
CA THR A 308 8.99 -13.18 -7.36
C THR A 308 9.03 -12.04 -8.37
N GLU A 309 8.70 -12.31 -9.64
CA GLU A 309 8.59 -11.29 -10.69
C GLU A 309 7.60 -10.15 -10.33
N THR A 310 6.59 -10.42 -9.49
CA THR A 310 5.64 -9.40 -9.02
C THR A 310 6.15 -8.56 -7.84
N LEU A 311 7.19 -9.02 -7.15
CA LEU A 311 7.76 -8.37 -5.96
C LEU A 311 9.10 -7.70 -6.23
N GLU A 312 9.88 -8.20 -7.19
CA GLU A 312 11.26 -7.79 -7.43
C GLU A 312 11.44 -6.28 -7.62
N GLY A 313 10.50 -5.61 -8.29
CA GLY A 313 10.57 -4.15 -8.52
C GLY A 313 10.54 -3.32 -7.23
N LYS A 314 10.12 -3.90 -6.10
CA LYS A 314 10.03 -3.23 -4.79
C LYS A 314 11.29 -3.44 -3.93
N LEU A 315 12.10 -4.46 -4.22
CA LEU A 315 13.32 -4.77 -3.46
C LEU A 315 14.35 -3.63 -3.42
N PRO A 316 14.54 -2.82 -4.49
CA PRO A 316 15.49 -1.71 -4.47
C PRO A 316 15.21 -0.69 -3.35
N LEU A 317 13.96 -0.55 -2.90
CA LEU A 317 13.62 0.30 -1.76
C LEU A 317 14.34 -0.15 -0.48
N PHE A 318 14.37 -1.46 -0.23
CA PHE A 318 15.02 -2.04 0.95
C PHE A 318 16.53 -2.05 0.81
N TRP A 319 17.05 -2.42 -0.36
CA TRP A 319 18.48 -2.35 -0.65
C TRP A 319 19.02 -0.94 -0.46
N GLY A 320 18.32 0.09 -0.97
CA GLY A 320 18.68 1.48 -0.80
C GLY A 320 18.69 1.94 0.66
N LYS A 321 17.72 1.47 1.47
CA LYS A 321 17.74 1.78 2.92
C LYS A 321 18.83 1.05 3.68
N ILE A 322 19.16 -0.19 3.32
CA ILE A 322 20.33 -0.89 3.88
C ILE A 322 21.61 -0.08 3.56
N LEU A 323 21.82 0.34 2.32
CA LEU A 323 22.98 1.18 1.95
C LEU A 323 23.02 2.50 2.73
N THR A 324 21.87 3.19 2.84
CA THR A 324 21.76 4.46 3.58
C THR A 324 22.15 4.28 5.05
N LEU A 325 21.61 3.26 5.71
CA LEU A 325 21.84 3.03 7.13
C LEU A 325 23.25 2.48 7.38
N SER A 326 23.78 1.62 6.51
CA SER A 326 25.17 1.18 6.58
C SER A 326 26.15 2.36 6.48
N PHE A 327 25.90 3.33 5.59
CA PHE A 327 26.70 4.55 5.53
C PHE A 327 26.64 5.31 6.85
N ARG A 328 25.44 5.54 7.40
CA ARG A 328 25.27 6.23 8.69
C ARG A 328 25.98 5.51 9.83
N GLN A 329 25.96 4.17 9.87
CA GLN A 329 26.73 3.41 10.86
C GLN A 329 28.22 3.71 10.71
N CYS A 330 28.79 3.69 9.51
CA CYS A 330 30.21 4.02 9.30
C CYS A 330 30.56 5.43 9.80
N GLU A 331 29.69 6.41 9.56
CA GLU A 331 29.96 7.81 9.92
C GLU A 331 29.79 8.12 11.41
N TYR A 332 28.86 7.44 12.10
CA TYR A 332 28.40 7.87 13.42
C TYR A 332 28.53 6.82 14.53
N SER A 333 28.71 5.53 14.24
CA SER A 333 28.75 4.49 15.30
C SER A 333 30.12 4.38 15.99
N GLY A 334 31.19 4.82 15.32
CA GLY A 334 32.58 4.59 15.75
C GLY A 334 33.07 3.15 15.54
N ASP A 335 32.21 2.24 15.07
CA ASP A 335 32.49 0.84 14.78
C ASP A 335 31.80 0.41 13.46
N PRO A 336 32.56 0.27 12.35
CA PRO A 336 32.00 -0.05 11.03
C PRO A 336 31.56 -1.52 10.90
N ASP A 337 31.78 -2.37 11.89
CA ASP A 337 31.51 -3.80 11.79
C ASP A 337 30.04 -4.12 11.48
N LEU A 338 29.11 -3.36 12.07
CA LEU A 338 27.69 -3.54 11.78
C LEU A 338 27.37 -3.22 10.30
N ALA A 339 27.97 -2.17 9.75
CA ALA A 339 27.81 -1.82 8.34
C ALA A 339 28.40 -2.92 7.45
N MET A 340 29.61 -3.39 7.75
CA MET A 340 30.29 -4.45 7.01
C MET A 340 29.44 -5.72 6.96
N ARG A 341 28.97 -6.22 8.12
CA ARG A 341 28.11 -7.41 8.18
C ARG A 341 26.81 -7.24 7.41
N SER A 342 26.21 -6.05 7.48
CA SER A 342 24.95 -5.75 6.78
C SER A 342 25.14 -5.73 5.26
N LEU A 343 26.24 -5.13 4.78
CA LEU A 343 26.60 -5.11 3.36
C LEU A 343 26.93 -6.52 2.84
N GLN A 344 27.67 -7.33 3.61
CA GLN A 344 27.95 -8.71 3.27
C GLN A 344 26.66 -9.56 3.20
N SER A 345 25.74 -9.39 4.16
CA SER A 345 24.44 -10.09 4.09
C SER A 345 23.63 -9.66 2.88
N LEU A 346 23.66 -8.38 2.51
CA LEU A 346 23.02 -7.88 1.29
C LEU A 346 23.67 -8.50 0.05
N MET A 347 24.99 -8.54 -0.07
CA MET A 347 25.70 -9.17 -1.18
C MET A 347 25.37 -10.67 -1.32
N ASN A 348 25.25 -11.39 -0.20
CA ASN A 348 24.86 -12.79 -0.20
C ASN A 348 23.44 -12.97 -0.76
N HIS A 349 22.49 -12.13 -0.32
CA HIS A 349 21.13 -12.12 -0.86
C HIS A 349 21.11 -11.81 -2.36
N LEU A 350 21.83 -10.77 -2.80
CA LEU A 350 21.92 -10.38 -4.21
C LEU A 350 22.54 -11.48 -5.07
N SER A 351 23.55 -12.20 -4.56
CA SER A 351 24.18 -13.31 -5.28
C SER A 351 23.19 -14.44 -5.55
N ILE A 352 22.35 -14.80 -4.57
CA ILE A 352 21.28 -15.80 -4.75
C ILE A 352 20.31 -15.38 -5.85
N LEU A 353 20.01 -14.09 -5.97
CA LEU A 353 19.13 -13.55 -7.02
C LEU A 353 19.81 -13.47 -8.38
N ALA A 354 21.11 -13.17 -8.43
CA ALA A 354 21.87 -13.07 -9.66
C ALA A 354 22.09 -14.44 -10.35
N GLU A 355 22.05 -15.55 -9.59
CA GLU A 355 22.23 -16.91 -10.12
C GLU A 355 21.22 -17.25 -11.22
N ASP A 356 21.74 -17.49 -12.43
CA ASP A 356 20.94 -18.04 -13.51
C ASP A 356 20.85 -19.57 -13.40
N LYS A 357 19.97 -20.07 -12.53
CA LYS A 357 19.70 -21.51 -12.35
C LYS A 357 19.14 -22.19 -13.61
N THR A 358 18.93 -21.45 -14.70
CA THR A 358 18.49 -21.99 -15.98
C THR A 358 19.61 -22.68 -16.78
N GLY A 359 20.88 -22.56 -16.35
CA GLY A 359 22.06 -23.06 -17.08
C GLY A 359 22.55 -24.47 -16.75
N GLY A 360 21.85 -25.27 -15.91
CA GLY A 360 22.28 -26.63 -15.57
C GLY A 360 22.10 -27.62 -16.73
N TRP A 361 23.20 -28.02 -17.37
CA TRP A 361 23.26 -29.10 -18.37
C TRP A 361 23.04 -30.48 -17.69
N GLY A 362 21.80 -30.77 -17.31
CA GLY A 362 21.38 -32.08 -16.79
C GLY A 362 20.32 -32.71 -17.68
N ILE A 363 20.28 -34.05 -17.70
CA ILE A 363 19.32 -34.90 -18.46
C ILE A 363 17.84 -34.46 -18.27
N LEU A 364 17.50 -33.82 -17.15
CA LEU A 364 16.17 -33.28 -16.85
C LEU A 364 15.84 -31.98 -17.62
N GLY A 365 16.84 -31.21 -18.06
CA GLY A 365 16.65 -29.98 -18.84
C GLY A 365 16.21 -30.22 -20.29
N ALA A 366 16.40 -31.43 -20.81
CA ALA A 366 15.99 -31.86 -22.15
C ALA A 366 14.52 -32.34 -22.22
N ILE A 367 13.89 -32.63 -21.08
CA ILE A 367 12.51 -33.16 -20.98
C ILE A 367 11.49 -32.02 -20.74
N GLY A 368 11.91 -30.76 -20.73
CA GLY A 368 11.00 -29.61 -20.62
C GLY A 368 10.48 -29.31 -19.20
N LEU A 369 10.87 -30.10 -18.19
CA LEU A 369 10.57 -29.85 -16.78
C LEU A 369 11.57 -28.84 -16.17
N ARG A 370 11.57 -27.61 -16.69
CA ARG A 370 12.42 -26.53 -16.15
C ARG A 370 11.69 -25.79 -15.04
N LYS A 371 12.28 -25.72 -13.85
CA LYS A 371 11.85 -24.76 -12.82
C LYS A 371 12.30 -23.38 -13.28
N GLN A 372 11.38 -22.58 -13.81
CA GLN A 372 11.68 -21.20 -14.19
C GLN A 372 12.22 -20.44 -12.98
N SER A 373 13.20 -19.55 -13.22
CA SER A 373 13.68 -18.62 -12.20
C SER A 373 12.47 -17.86 -11.62
N PRO A 374 12.36 -17.71 -10.28
CA PRO A 374 11.24 -16.99 -9.69
C PRO A 374 11.30 -15.47 -9.98
N VAL A 375 12.47 -14.97 -10.38
CA VAL A 375 12.73 -13.56 -10.72
C VAL A 375 13.11 -13.39 -12.19
N SER A 376 12.85 -12.20 -12.72
CA SER A 376 13.12 -11.81 -14.11
C SER A 376 14.60 -11.53 -14.36
N LYS A 377 15.00 -11.48 -15.65
CA LYS A 377 16.36 -11.08 -16.04
C LYS A 377 16.74 -9.68 -15.51
N ARG A 378 15.77 -8.75 -15.43
CA ARG A 378 16.01 -7.40 -14.91
C ARG A 378 16.48 -7.44 -13.46
N CYS A 379 15.80 -8.22 -12.64
CA CYS A 379 16.18 -8.41 -11.24
C CYS A 379 17.57 -9.03 -11.09
N ARG A 380 17.90 -10.03 -11.92
CA ARG A 380 19.24 -10.65 -11.91
C ARG A 380 20.34 -9.67 -12.29
N MET A 381 20.13 -8.91 -13.35
CA MET A 381 21.07 -7.87 -13.80
C MET A 381 21.26 -6.80 -12.73
N LEU A 382 20.18 -6.31 -12.12
CA LEU A 382 20.27 -5.33 -11.03
C LEU A 382 20.96 -5.89 -9.80
N SER A 383 20.71 -7.16 -9.46
CA SER A 383 21.32 -7.82 -8.31
C SER A 383 22.83 -7.98 -8.50
N GLN A 384 23.26 -8.40 -9.70
CA GLN A 384 24.67 -8.50 -10.04
C GLN A 384 25.35 -7.12 -10.04
N ALA A 385 24.69 -6.12 -10.62
CA ALA A 385 25.16 -4.73 -10.65
C ALA A 385 25.36 -4.14 -9.25
N LEU A 386 24.39 -4.30 -8.36
CA LEU A 386 24.51 -3.81 -7.00
C LEU A 386 25.57 -4.59 -6.21
N SER A 387 25.65 -5.91 -6.40
CA SER A 387 26.66 -6.74 -5.71
C SER A 387 28.09 -6.33 -6.08
N VAL A 388 28.38 -6.12 -7.37
CA VAL A 388 29.70 -5.67 -7.82
C VAL A 388 30.01 -4.24 -7.38
N TYR A 389 28.99 -3.37 -7.36
CA TYR A 389 29.15 -2.01 -6.85
C TYR A 389 29.52 -2.00 -5.35
N ILE A 390 28.82 -2.79 -4.52
CA ILE A 390 29.13 -2.92 -3.09
C ILE A 390 30.52 -3.50 -2.90
N LEU A 391 30.89 -4.56 -3.64
CA LEU A 391 32.21 -5.18 -3.59
C LEU A 391 33.34 -4.16 -3.86
N ALA A 392 33.14 -3.25 -4.80
CA ALA A 392 34.08 -2.16 -5.10
C ALA A 392 34.24 -1.13 -3.96
N GLN A 393 33.36 -1.15 -2.97
CA GLN A 393 33.45 -0.29 -1.78
C GLN A 393 34.11 -0.96 -0.57
N LEU A 394 34.52 -2.23 -0.72
CA LEU A 394 35.15 -3.02 0.35
C LEU A 394 36.59 -3.40 -0.06
N PRO A 395 37.59 -2.52 0.08
CA PRO A 395 38.97 -2.82 -0.27
C PRO A 395 39.52 -4.04 0.48
N GLU A 396 40.61 -4.61 -0.03
CA GLU A 396 41.38 -5.63 0.70
C GLU A 396 42.35 -4.98 1.67
N GLY A 397 42.45 -5.56 2.87
CA GLY A 397 43.35 -5.13 3.94
C GLY A 397 43.10 -5.93 5.22
N ASP A 398 44.00 -5.77 6.20
CA ASP A 398 43.91 -6.43 7.50
C ASP A 398 42.81 -5.81 8.39
N ASP A 399 42.46 -4.54 8.15
CA ASP A 399 41.41 -3.81 8.88
C ASP A 399 40.07 -3.81 8.12
N VAL A 400 38.97 -3.75 8.88
CA VAL A 400 37.61 -3.58 8.32
C VAL A 400 37.47 -2.18 7.74
N LEU A 401 37.70 -2.06 6.44
CA LEU A 401 37.58 -0.80 5.72
C LEU A 401 36.40 -0.79 4.75
N ILE A 402 35.65 0.32 4.78
CA ILE A 402 34.57 0.62 3.85
C ILE A 402 34.85 1.99 3.25
N ARG A 403 34.80 2.13 1.92
CA ARG A 403 34.94 3.43 1.26
C ARG A 403 33.69 4.28 1.53
N THR A 404 33.80 5.32 2.35
CA THR A 404 32.68 6.22 2.69
C THR A 404 32.77 7.59 2.03
N THR A 405 33.94 8.02 1.56
CA THR A 405 34.11 9.35 0.93
C THR A 405 34.52 9.24 -0.55
N PRO A 406 34.31 10.31 -1.36
CA PRO A 406 34.86 10.39 -2.71
C PRO A 406 36.38 10.24 -2.70
N ASN A 407 36.93 9.57 -3.72
CA ASN A 407 38.38 9.37 -3.93
C ASN A 407 39.11 8.68 -2.75
N ALA A 408 38.38 7.98 -1.87
CA ALA A 408 38.97 7.17 -0.81
C ALA A 408 39.90 6.09 -1.39
N LEU A 409 40.98 5.79 -0.65
CA LEU A 409 41.95 4.74 -1.00
C LEU A 409 41.27 3.38 -1.24
N GLY A 410 41.91 2.55 -2.06
CA GLY A 410 41.35 1.26 -2.49
C GLY A 410 40.27 1.37 -3.57
N ALA A 411 40.08 2.55 -4.19
CA ALA A 411 39.21 2.72 -5.34
C ALA A 411 39.64 1.84 -6.52
N VAL A 412 38.65 1.25 -7.20
CA VAL A 412 38.89 0.44 -8.40
C VAL A 412 39.10 1.36 -9.59
N THR A 413 40.25 1.24 -10.26
CA THR A 413 40.61 2.06 -11.43
C THR A 413 40.53 1.26 -12.73
N PHE A 414 40.44 1.96 -13.86
CA PHE A 414 40.55 1.36 -15.21
C PHE A 414 41.94 0.78 -15.50
N GLU A 415 42.97 1.14 -14.72
CA GLU A 415 44.33 0.67 -14.95
C GLU A 415 44.51 -0.82 -14.62
N ASN A 416 45.25 -1.50 -15.51
CA ASN A 416 45.51 -2.93 -15.49
C ASN A 416 46.24 -3.32 -14.18
N PRO A 417 45.80 -4.36 -13.42
CA PRO A 417 46.44 -4.78 -12.18
C PRO A 417 47.94 -5.09 -12.32
N ASP A 418 48.40 -5.45 -13.52
CA ASP A 418 49.78 -5.82 -13.82
C ASP A 418 50.78 -4.64 -13.85
N ASN A 419 50.32 -3.39 -13.85
CA ASN A 419 51.19 -2.20 -13.93
C ASN A 419 51.50 -1.55 -12.58
N ARG A 420 51.08 -2.14 -11.45
CA ARG A 420 51.35 -1.62 -10.10
C ARG A 420 52.79 -1.96 -9.68
N SER A 421 53.73 -1.12 -10.09
CA SER A 421 55.13 -1.19 -9.64
C SER A 421 55.27 -0.76 -8.17
N ASN A 422 56.01 -1.59 -7.42
CA ASN A 422 56.56 -1.42 -6.07
C ASN A 422 56.46 -0.03 -5.41
N SER A 423 55.42 0.23 -4.63
CA SER A 423 55.51 1.16 -3.50
C SER A 423 55.04 0.49 -2.21
N GLU A 424 56.00 0.09 -1.38
CA GLU A 424 55.81 -0.52 -0.05
C GLU A 424 55.33 0.50 1.00
N SER A 425 54.11 0.99 0.88
CA SER A 425 53.48 1.80 1.93
C SER A 425 52.00 1.48 2.06
N ASN A 426 51.63 0.66 3.06
CA ASN A 426 50.26 0.36 3.51
C ASN A 426 49.19 0.37 2.40
N SER A 427 49.40 -0.42 1.35
CA SER A 427 48.58 -0.36 0.14
C SER A 427 47.27 -1.12 0.33
N LEU A 428 46.21 -0.41 0.72
CA LEU A 428 44.84 -0.87 0.51
C LEU A 428 44.63 -1.12 -0.98
N LEU A 429 44.43 -2.38 -1.35
CA LEU A 429 44.27 -2.80 -2.75
C LEU A 429 42.78 -2.86 -3.11
N SER A 430 42.48 -2.43 -4.34
CA SER A 430 41.20 -2.69 -4.99
C SER A 430 41.01 -4.20 -5.19
N ARG A 431 39.81 -4.71 -4.92
CA ARG A 431 39.48 -6.14 -5.12
C ARG A 431 39.51 -6.55 -6.61
N PRO A 432 40.38 -7.50 -7.01
CA PRO A 432 40.47 -7.95 -8.41
C PRO A 432 39.21 -8.65 -8.90
N GLU A 433 38.37 -9.18 -7.98
CA GLU A 433 37.08 -9.78 -8.32
C GLU A 433 36.13 -8.79 -8.99
N VAL A 434 36.27 -7.48 -8.74
CA VAL A 434 35.42 -6.45 -9.36
C VAL A 434 35.56 -6.48 -10.88
N HIS A 435 36.79 -6.40 -11.41
CA HIS A 435 37.04 -6.46 -12.85
C HIS A 435 36.57 -7.79 -13.46
N LYS A 436 36.73 -8.90 -12.74
CA LYS A 436 36.26 -10.22 -13.18
C LYS A 436 34.75 -10.26 -13.35
N VAL A 437 33.99 -9.70 -12.39
CA VAL A 437 32.52 -9.65 -12.47
C VAL A 437 32.06 -8.71 -13.59
N LEU A 438 32.68 -7.53 -13.74
CA LEU A 438 32.36 -6.61 -14.82
C LEU A 438 32.62 -7.23 -16.21
N ALA A 439 33.78 -7.87 -16.42
CA ALA A 439 34.08 -8.58 -17.67
C ALA A 439 33.10 -9.73 -17.94
N SER A 440 32.64 -10.42 -16.89
CA SER A 440 31.59 -11.44 -17.02
C SER A 440 30.25 -10.85 -17.45
N MET A 441 29.87 -9.66 -16.95
CA MET A 441 28.65 -8.96 -17.37
C MET A 441 28.74 -8.49 -18.81
N GLU A 442 29.89 -7.96 -19.24
CA GLU A 442 30.15 -7.57 -20.63
C GLU A 442 30.06 -8.77 -21.58
N THR A 443 30.60 -9.91 -21.18
CA THR A 443 30.48 -11.15 -21.96
C THR A 443 29.02 -11.61 -22.03
N LEU A 444 28.26 -11.48 -20.94
CA LEU A 444 26.86 -11.90 -20.87
C LEU A 444 25.97 -11.12 -21.86
N VAL A 445 26.15 -9.80 -21.98
CA VAL A 445 25.35 -8.96 -22.90
C VAL A 445 25.71 -9.15 -24.38
N ASN A 446 26.77 -9.89 -24.70
CA ASN A 446 27.05 -10.33 -26.07
C ASN A 446 26.19 -11.54 -26.48
N THR A 447 25.49 -12.16 -25.54
CA THR A 447 24.51 -13.22 -25.86
C THR A 447 23.17 -12.63 -26.28
N LYS A 448 22.47 -13.28 -27.22
CA LYS A 448 21.13 -12.87 -27.68
C LYS A 448 20.12 -12.70 -26.53
N GLN A 449 20.30 -13.43 -25.43
CA GLN A 449 19.39 -13.44 -24.30
C GLN A 449 19.46 -12.17 -23.45
N TYR A 450 20.60 -11.48 -23.43
CA TYR A 450 20.87 -10.32 -22.56
C TYR A 450 21.31 -9.07 -23.34
N GLN A 451 21.25 -9.10 -24.67
CA GLN A 451 21.68 -7.99 -25.52
C GLN A 451 20.97 -6.66 -25.21
N GLU A 452 19.72 -6.70 -24.76
CA GLU A 452 18.94 -5.53 -24.34
C GLU A 452 19.54 -4.78 -23.13
N PHE A 453 20.42 -5.42 -22.36
CA PHE A 453 21.05 -4.83 -21.16
C PHE A 453 22.42 -4.20 -21.43
N ARG A 454 22.85 -4.06 -22.68
CA ARG A 454 24.18 -3.50 -23.01
C ARG A 454 24.41 -2.12 -22.38
N ASN A 455 23.48 -1.18 -22.61
CA ASN A 455 23.56 0.17 -22.04
C ASN A 455 23.55 0.15 -20.51
N PHE A 456 22.77 -0.75 -19.92
CA PHE A 456 22.73 -0.94 -18.47
C PHE A 456 24.09 -1.41 -17.93
N VAL A 457 24.76 -2.37 -18.58
CA VAL A 457 26.10 -2.83 -18.15
C VAL A 457 27.15 -1.72 -18.28
N GLU A 458 27.13 -0.94 -19.36
CA GLU A 458 28.01 0.23 -19.51
C GLU A 458 27.80 1.25 -18.38
N LEU A 459 26.55 1.48 -17.98
CA LEU A 459 26.19 2.35 -16.86
C LEU A 459 26.72 1.79 -15.52
N VAL A 460 26.61 0.48 -15.29
CA VAL A 460 27.16 -0.21 -14.11
C VAL A 460 28.68 -0.08 -14.05
N THR A 461 29.38 -0.35 -15.15
CA THR A 461 30.85 -0.21 -15.24
C THR A 461 31.27 1.22 -14.92
N ARG A 462 30.60 2.22 -15.52
CA ARG A 462 30.90 3.64 -15.27
C ARG A 462 30.75 4.02 -13.79
N HIS A 463 29.63 3.65 -13.16
CA HIS A 463 29.41 4.00 -11.75
C HIS A 463 30.32 3.24 -10.79
N THR A 464 30.65 1.97 -11.10
CA THR A 464 31.51 1.13 -10.26
C THR A 464 32.97 1.59 -10.26
N LEU A 465 33.47 2.06 -11.41
CA LEU A 465 34.86 2.48 -11.60
C LEU A 465 35.11 3.97 -11.39
N ASP A 466 34.06 4.77 -11.15
CA ASP A 466 34.18 6.19 -10.82
C ASP A 466 34.59 6.36 -9.35
N SER A 467 35.80 6.88 -9.14
CA SER A 467 36.38 7.07 -7.81
C SER A 467 35.60 8.07 -6.95
N ASN A 468 34.77 8.92 -7.56
CA ASN A 468 33.87 9.82 -6.82
C ASN A 468 32.73 9.07 -6.16
N ASN A 469 32.39 7.86 -6.63
CA ASN A 469 31.35 7.04 -6.02
C ASN A 469 31.92 6.20 -4.88
N SER A 470 31.17 6.14 -3.78
CA SER A 470 31.46 5.27 -2.65
C SER A 470 30.18 4.95 -1.86
N LEU A 471 30.27 4.55 -0.59
CA LEU A 471 29.08 4.22 0.19
C LEU A 471 28.18 5.45 0.43
N HIS A 472 28.72 6.67 0.53
CA HIS A 472 27.93 7.89 0.78
C HIS A 472 26.82 8.14 -0.24
N ASN A 473 27.02 7.77 -1.51
CA ASN A 473 26.06 7.94 -2.59
C ASN A 473 25.54 6.61 -3.17
N ALA A 474 25.81 5.49 -2.50
CA ALA A 474 25.44 4.15 -2.99
C ALA A 474 23.93 3.99 -3.24
N ALA A 475 23.09 4.57 -2.38
CA ALA A 475 21.64 4.54 -2.56
C ALA A 475 21.20 5.30 -3.83
N GLN A 476 21.88 6.41 -4.15
CA GLN A 476 21.65 7.21 -5.35
C GLN A 476 22.06 6.45 -6.61
N VAL A 477 23.24 5.81 -6.59
CA VAL A 477 23.71 4.94 -7.68
C VAL A 477 22.72 3.81 -7.91
N LEU A 478 22.26 3.14 -6.85
CA LEU A 478 21.19 2.14 -6.95
C LEU A 478 19.92 2.73 -7.57
N GLY A 479 19.51 3.94 -7.20
CA GLY A 479 18.35 4.61 -7.77
C GLY A 479 18.48 4.81 -9.28
N VAL A 480 19.64 5.25 -9.76
CA VAL A 480 19.94 5.38 -11.20
C VAL A 480 19.80 4.01 -11.89
N LEU A 481 20.49 2.99 -11.39
CA LEU A 481 20.46 1.63 -11.95
C LEU A 481 19.07 0.99 -11.93
N ALA A 482 18.34 1.13 -10.81
CA ALA A 482 17.02 0.56 -10.66
C ALA A 482 16.02 1.18 -11.64
N THR A 483 16.07 2.51 -11.82
CA THR A 483 15.12 3.18 -12.73
C THR A 483 15.40 2.99 -14.22
N GLU A 484 16.60 2.53 -14.59
CA GLU A 484 16.88 2.06 -15.95
C GLU A 484 16.10 0.76 -16.27
N LEU A 485 15.80 -0.04 -15.24
CA LEU A 485 15.16 -1.35 -15.38
C LEU A 485 13.68 -1.37 -14.96
N TYR A 486 13.29 -0.46 -14.07
CA TYR A 486 11.97 -0.42 -13.43
C TYR A 486 11.38 1.00 -13.52
N GLN A 487 10.17 1.10 -14.07
CA GLN A 487 9.48 2.38 -14.30
C GLN A 487 8.49 2.75 -13.19
N GLN A 488 8.56 2.09 -12.03
CA GLN A 488 7.61 2.33 -10.95
C GLN A 488 7.96 3.59 -10.15
N GLU A 489 7.00 4.50 -10.01
CA GLU A 489 7.16 5.81 -9.37
C GLU A 489 7.61 5.77 -7.91
N TYR A 490 7.27 4.69 -7.19
CA TYR A 490 7.71 4.54 -5.81
C TYR A 490 9.25 4.47 -5.68
N LEU A 491 9.99 4.21 -6.77
CA LEU A 491 11.46 4.16 -6.76
C LEU A 491 12.12 5.55 -6.79
N HIS A 492 11.38 6.63 -7.02
CA HIS A 492 11.95 7.99 -7.09
C HIS A 492 12.70 8.39 -5.80
N VAL A 493 12.31 7.83 -4.65
CA VAL A 493 12.98 8.09 -3.35
C VAL A 493 14.46 7.66 -3.33
N LEU A 494 14.88 6.83 -4.28
CA LEU A 494 16.28 6.41 -4.40
C LEU A 494 17.13 7.41 -5.20
N LYS A 495 16.55 8.41 -5.85
CA LYS A 495 17.27 9.44 -6.63
C LYS A 495 17.56 10.72 -5.84
N MET A 496 16.88 10.89 -4.71
CA MET A 496 17.04 12.00 -3.77
C MET A 496 18.10 11.63 -2.73
#